data_AF-A0A952MVA2-F1
#
_entry.id   AF-A0A952MVA2-F1
#
_cell.length_a   1.000
_cell.length_b   1.000
_cell.length_c   1.000
_cell.angle_alpha   90.00
_cell.angle_beta   90.00
_cell.angle_gamma   90.00
#
_symmetry.space_group_name_H-M   'P 1'
#
loop_
_entity.id
_entity.type
_entity.pdbx_description
1 polymer ?
#
loop_
_entity_poly.entity_id
_entity_poly.type
_entity_poly.pdbx_seq_one_letter_code
_entity_poly.pdbx_strand_id
1 'polypeptide(L)'
;MSGFSPFYVGLAFILMHEMDAIRCRECRIFPGLSALGDRVGFVVFLWAHLVLYTLLFIFLVDPHYQHRVIFGISIFFIVHLILHMVFLKHPKNEFKDLHSWLLITGAALFGAWQLVI
;
A
#
# COMPACT_ATOMS: atom_id res chain seq x y z
N MET A 1 -27.74 -3.63 6.76
CA MET A 1 -26.92 -4.44 7.68
C MET A 1 -25.54 -3.83 7.69
N SER A 2 -25.15 -3.17 8.79
CA SER A 2 -23.79 -2.64 8.97
C SER A 2 -22.85 -3.80 9.28
N GLY A 3 -22.56 -4.61 8.27
CA GLY A 3 -21.60 -5.70 8.36
C GLY A 3 -20.19 -5.13 8.47
N PHE A 4 -19.35 -5.77 9.28
CA PHE A 4 -17.92 -5.54 9.29
C PHE A 4 -17.37 -5.70 7.86
N SER A 5 -16.63 -4.70 7.37
CA SER A 5 -15.95 -4.77 6.08
C SER A 5 -14.45 -5.04 6.30
N PRO A 6 -13.93 -6.22 5.88
CA PRO A 6 -12.52 -6.56 5.93
C PRO A 6 -11.61 -5.51 5.29
N PHE A 7 -12.14 -4.79 4.30
CA PHE A 7 -11.45 -3.70 3.59
C PHE A 7 -10.77 -2.71 4.53
N TYR A 8 -11.47 -2.21 5.55
CA TYR A 8 -10.94 -1.14 6.40
C TYR A 8 -9.79 -1.64 7.29
N VAL A 9 -9.79 -2.93 7.65
CA VAL A 9 -8.65 -3.54 8.34
C VAL A 9 -7.47 -3.68 7.37
N GLY A 10 -7.71 -4.15 6.15
CA GLY A 10 -6.68 -4.19 5.10
C GLY A 10 -6.11 -2.80 4.79
N LEU A 11 -6.96 -1.76 4.79
CA LEU A 11 -6.56 -0.38 4.62
C LEU A 11 -5.66 0.11 5.76
N ALA A 12 -5.96 -0.25 7.02
CA ALA A 12 -5.06 0.07 8.12
C ALA A 12 -3.69 -0.60 7.96
N PHE A 13 -3.66 -1.86 7.51
CA PHE A 13 -2.42 -2.57 7.23
C PHE A 13 -1.58 -1.92 6.13
N ILE A 14 -2.20 -1.54 4.99
CA ILE A 14 -1.43 -0.91 3.91
C ILE A 14 -0.92 0.48 4.32
N LEU A 15 -1.70 1.27 5.05
CA LEU A 15 -1.25 2.59 5.50
C LEU A 15 -0.08 2.48 6.48
N MET A 16 -0.10 1.46 7.35
CA MET A 16 1.01 1.16 8.24
C MET A 16 2.24 0.62 7.46
N HIS A 17 2.02 -0.18 6.44
CA HIS A 17 3.08 -0.63 5.51
C HIS A 17 3.79 0.57 4.87
N GLU A 18 3.05 1.59 4.41
CA GLU A 18 3.67 2.79 3.82
C GLU A 18 4.47 3.63 4.83
N MET A 19 4.11 3.61 6.12
CA MET A 19 4.95 4.20 7.17
C MET A 19 6.27 3.43 7.33
N ASP A 20 6.21 2.10 7.23
CA ASP A 20 7.40 1.24 7.25
C ASP A 20 8.22 1.39 5.96
N ALA A 21 7.58 1.61 4.80
CA ALA A 21 8.23 1.90 3.53
C ALA A 21 9.10 3.16 3.58
N ILE A 22 8.64 4.18 4.30
CA ILE A 22 9.43 5.38 4.57
C ILE A 22 10.66 5.04 5.43
N ARG A 23 10.48 4.25 6.49
CA ARG A 23 11.58 3.79 7.37
C ARG A 23 12.61 2.99 6.57
N CYS A 24 12.17 2.09 5.70
CA CYS A 24 12.99 1.22 4.85
C CYS A 24 13.45 1.88 3.53
N ARG A 25 13.17 3.17 3.34
CA ARG A 25 13.59 3.96 2.17
C ARG A 25 13.22 3.31 0.83
N GLU A 26 12.00 2.80 0.73
CA GLU A 26 11.49 2.09 -0.45
C GLU A 26 11.60 2.91 -1.75
N CYS A 27 11.58 4.25 -1.65
CA CYS A 27 11.79 5.16 -2.77
C CYS A 27 13.09 4.89 -3.56
N ARG A 28 14.08 4.20 -2.98
CA ARG A 28 15.32 3.78 -3.64
C ARG A 28 15.16 2.57 -4.58
N ILE A 29 14.07 1.82 -4.43
CA ILE A 29 13.74 0.62 -5.19
C ILE A 29 12.72 0.96 -6.28
N PHE A 30 11.75 1.80 -5.95
CA PHE A 30 10.64 2.12 -6.83
C PHE A 30 11.14 2.64 -8.20
N PRO A 31 10.77 2.00 -9.33
CA PRO A 31 11.20 2.41 -10.65
C PRO A 31 10.82 3.87 -10.93
N GLY A 32 11.80 4.70 -11.28
CA GLY A 32 11.63 6.15 -11.50
C GLY A 32 12.10 6.98 -10.31
N LEU A 33 11.70 6.65 -9.08
CA LEU A 33 12.20 7.32 -7.87
C LEU A 33 13.64 6.88 -7.53
N SER A 34 14.02 5.65 -7.90
CA SER A 34 15.36 5.09 -7.65
C SER A 34 16.50 5.86 -8.33
N ALA A 35 16.19 6.67 -9.36
CA ALA A 35 17.12 7.53 -10.07
C ALA A 35 17.32 8.90 -9.39
N LEU A 36 16.45 9.28 -8.46
CA LEU A 36 16.55 10.53 -7.71
C LEU A 36 17.50 10.36 -6.52
N GLY A 37 18.13 11.46 -6.10
CA GLY A 37 18.91 11.46 -4.86
C GLY A 37 18.00 11.21 -3.65
N ASP A 38 18.50 10.51 -2.63
CA ASP A 38 17.72 10.04 -1.47
C ASP A 38 16.74 11.07 -0.89
N ARG A 39 17.20 12.31 -0.67
CA ARG A 39 16.36 13.38 -0.10
C ARG A 39 15.22 13.78 -1.04
N VAL A 40 15.49 13.87 -2.34
CA VAL A 40 14.48 14.21 -3.35
C VAL A 40 13.50 13.06 -3.52
N GLY A 41 14.00 11.82 -3.62
CA GLY A 41 13.17 10.61 -3.70
C GLY A 41 12.22 10.49 -2.50
N PHE A 42 12.71 10.73 -1.29
CA PHE A 42 11.89 10.79 -0.07
C PHE A 42 10.79 11.87 -0.14
N VAL A 43 11.14 13.11 -0.50
CA VAL A 43 10.16 14.21 -0.58
C VAL A 43 9.08 13.91 -1.62
N VAL A 44 9.47 13.43 -2.81
CA VAL A 44 8.51 13.08 -3.86
C VAL A 44 7.62 11.91 -3.41
N PHE A 45 8.20 10.87 -2.80
CA PHE A 45 7.44 9.73 -2.28
C PHE A 45 6.40 10.18 -1.24
N LEU A 46 6.81 11.02 -0.28
CA LEU A 46 5.91 11.54 0.76
C LEU A 46 4.73 12.34 0.18
N TRP A 47 5.00 13.30 -0.71
CA TRP A 47 3.95 14.13 -1.30
C TRP A 47 3.04 13.36 -2.25
N ALA A 48 3.59 12.40 -3.01
CA ALA A 48 2.79 11.51 -3.84
C ALA A 48 1.78 10.72 -3.00
N HIS A 49 2.20 10.16 -1.86
CA HIS A 49 1.30 9.43 -0.97
C HIS A 49 0.24 10.33 -0.34
N LEU A 50 0.57 11.57 0.04
CA LEU A 50 -0.43 12.50 0.55
C LEU A 50 -1.55 12.76 -0.47
N VAL A 51 -1.18 12.97 -1.74
CA VAL A 51 -2.15 13.15 -2.83
C VAL A 51 -2.98 11.88 -3.02
N LEU A 52 -2.33 10.70 -3.09
CA LEU A 52 -3.01 9.42 -3.25
C LEU A 52 -3.99 9.13 -2.11
N TYR A 53 -3.62 9.39 -0.86
CA TYR A 53 -4.51 9.22 0.30
C TYR A 53 -5.68 10.18 0.27
N THR A 54 -5.44 11.43 -0.12
CA THR A 54 -6.52 12.42 -0.25
C THR A 54 -7.54 11.97 -1.29
N LEU A 55 -7.09 11.55 -2.48
CA LEU A 55 -7.97 11.03 -3.52
C LEU A 55 -8.69 9.75 -3.08
N LEU A 56 -7.96 8.83 -2.44
CA LEU A 56 -8.53 7.60 -1.89
C LEU A 56 -9.70 7.91 -0.95
N PHE A 57 -9.50 8.80 0.02
CA PHE A 57 -10.55 9.12 0.98
C PHE A 57 -11.73 9.86 0.35
N ILE A 58 -11.48 10.78 -0.58
CA ILE A 58 -12.54 11.47 -1.33
C ILE A 58 -13.45 10.45 -2.05
N PHE A 59 -12.87 9.51 -2.78
CA PHE A 59 -13.68 8.53 -3.51
C PHE A 59 -14.24 7.41 -2.63
N LEU A 60 -13.65 7.16 -1.46
CA LEU A 60 -14.15 6.17 -0.50
C LEU A 60 -15.40 6.66 0.23
N VAL A 61 -15.55 7.97 0.44
CA VAL A 61 -16.75 8.56 1.06
C VAL A 61 -17.86 8.88 0.07
N ASP A 62 -17.55 8.93 -1.23
CA ASP A 62 -18.55 9.14 -2.28
C ASP A 62 -19.30 7.82 -2.58
N PRO A 63 -20.62 7.73 -2.28
CA PRO A 63 -21.39 6.50 -2.50
C PRO A 63 -21.42 6.02 -3.94
N HIS A 64 -21.23 6.93 -4.92
CA HIS A 64 -21.20 6.58 -6.33
C HIS A 64 -19.95 5.77 -6.71
N TYR A 65 -18.82 6.05 -6.06
CA TYR A 65 -17.53 5.43 -6.37
C TYR A 65 -17.08 4.41 -5.31
N GLN A 66 -17.61 4.48 -4.09
CA GLN A 66 -17.16 3.70 -2.94
C GLN A 66 -16.95 2.21 -3.26
N HIS A 67 -17.93 1.54 -3.86
CA HIS A 67 -17.80 0.11 -4.18
C HIS A 67 -16.68 -0.17 -5.19
N ARG A 68 -16.49 0.68 -6.20
CA ARG A 68 -15.44 0.51 -7.21
C ARG A 68 -14.06 0.76 -6.60
N VAL A 69 -13.95 1.73 -5.71
CA VAL A 69 -12.73 2.05 -4.96
C VAL A 69 -12.37 0.90 -4.05
N ILE A 70 -13.32 0.40 -3.24
CA ILE A 70 -13.08 -0.75 -2.35
C ILE A 70 -12.60 -1.96 -3.16
N PHE A 71 -13.26 -2.28 -4.27
CA PHE A 71 -12.87 -3.38 -5.15
C PHE A 71 -11.46 -3.18 -5.73
N GLY A 72 -11.20 -2.02 -6.32
CA GLY A 72 -9.91 -1.71 -6.95
C GLY A 72 -8.75 -1.70 -5.94
N ILE A 73 -8.97 -1.12 -4.76
CA ILE A 73 -7.96 -1.06 -3.70
C ILE A 73 -7.73 -2.43 -3.05
N SER A 74 -8.76 -3.27 -2.94
CA SER A 74 -8.60 -4.66 -2.47
C SER A 74 -7.71 -5.48 -3.43
N ILE A 75 -7.88 -5.29 -4.75
CA ILE A 75 -6.97 -5.87 -5.75
C ILE A 75 -5.56 -5.30 -5.59
N PHE A 76 -5.44 -3.98 -5.41
CA PHE A 76 -4.15 -3.32 -5.21
C PHE A 76 -3.38 -3.92 -4.02
N PHE A 77 -4.01 -4.22 -2.88
CA PHE A 77 -3.33 -4.86 -1.74
C PHE A 77 -2.64 -6.17 -2.12
N ILE A 78 -3.32 -7.00 -2.91
CA ILE A 78 -2.79 -8.30 -3.36
C ILE A 78 -1.65 -8.09 -4.35
N VAL A 79 -1.84 -7.20 -5.34
CA VAL A 79 -0.82 -6.89 -6.34
C VAL A 79 0.42 -6.28 -5.69
N HIS A 80 0.25 -5.40 -4.70
CA HIS A 80 1.36 -4.76 -3.98
C HIS A 80 2.22 -5.78 -3.25
N LEU A 81 1.61 -6.77 -2.58
CA LEU A 81 2.35 -7.89 -2.00
C LEU A 81 3.16 -8.65 -3.07
N ILE A 82 2.55 -8.94 -4.23
CA ILE A 82 3.23 -9.61 -5.34
C ILE A 82 4.42 -8.78 -5.84
N LEU A 83 4.27 -7.46 -5.96
CA LEU A 83 5.38 -6.58 -6.33
C LEU A 83 6.53 -6.69 -5.34
N HIS A 84 6.27 -6.68 -4.03
CA HIS A 84 7.31 -6.91 -3.02
C HIS A 84 7.98 -8.28 -3.16
N MET A 85 7.22 -9.34 -3.48
CA MET A 85 7.80 -10.65 -3.75
C MET A 85 8.74 -10.63 -4.97
N VAL A 86 8.40 -9.88 -6.02
CA VAL A 86 9.26 -9.73 -7.21
C VAL A 86 10.53 -8.94 -6.87
N PHE A 87 10.42 -7.88 -6.05
CA PHE A 87 11.54 -7.04 -5.65
C PHE A 87 12.34 -7.56 -4.44
N LEU A 88 12.02 -8.75 -3.92
CA LEU A 88 12.71 -9.38 -2.78
C LEU A 88 14.23 -9.41 -2.93
N LYS A 89 14.70 -9.73 -4.15
CA LYS A 89 16.13 -9.89 -4.48
C LYS A 89 16.81 -8.57 -4.87
N HIS A 90 16.09 -7.45 -4.87
CA HIS A 90 16.67 -6.17 -5.25
C HIS A 90 17.78 -5.76 -4.25
N PRO A 91 18.96 -5.31 -4.70
CA PRO A 91 20.11 -5.07 -3.83
C PRO A 91 19.87 -3.97 -2.78
N LYS A 92 18.92 -3.07 -3.04
CA LYS A 92 18.50 -2.00 -2.13
C LYS A 92 17.25 -2.35 -1.32
N ASN A 93 16.81 -3.61 -1.31
CA ASN A 93 15.66 -4.02 -0.53
C ASN A 93 15.99 -4.10 0.97
N GLU A 94 15.41 -3.19 1.74
CA GLU A 94 15.56 -3.12 3.20
C GLU A 94 14.40 -3.81 3.95
N PHE A 95 13.35 -4.29 3.25
CA PHE A 95 12.23 -5.03 3.86
C PHE A 95 12.62 -6.48 4.18
N LYS A 96 13.27 -6.67 5.33
CA LYS A 96 13.77 -7.98 5.77
C LYS A 96 13.15 -8.46 7.08
N ASP A 97 12.53 -7.57 7.84
CA ASP A 97 11.91 -7.87 9.11
C ASP A 97 10.51 -8.48 8.96
N LEU A 98 10.17 -9.34 9.92
CA LEU A 98 8.85 -9.96 10.02
C LEU A 98 7.74 -8.91 10.12
N HIS A 99 8.01 -7.76 10.75
CA HIS A 99 7.05 -6.67 10.89
C HIS A 99 6.61 -6.14 9.54
N SER A 100 7.55 -5.78 8.67
CA SER A 100 7.27 -5.34 7.30
C SER A 100 6.43 -6.35 6.54
N TRP A 101 6.84 -7.63 6.59
CA TRP A 101 6.14 -8.71 5.90
C TRP A 101 4.74 -8.95 6.45
N LEU A 102 4.54 -8.83 7.76
CA LEU A 102 3.23 -8.93 8.39
C LEU A 102 2.30 -7.81 7.93
N LEU A 103 2.81 -6.58 7.80
CA LEU A 103 2.00 -5.44 7.38
C LEU A 103 1.48 -5.63 5.95
N ILE A 104 2.37 -5.92 5.00
CA ILE A 104 1.95 -6.10 3.60
C ILE A 104 1.14 -7.38 3.37
N THR A 105 1.49 -8.47 4.05
CA THR A 105 0.73 -9.72 3.95
C THR A 105 -0.65 -9.57 4.59
N GLY A 106 -0.74 -8.86 5.71
CA GLY A 106 -2.00 -8.51 6.35
C GLY A 106 -2.92 -7.73 5.41
N ALA A 107 -2.40 -6.70 4.74
CA ALA A 107 -3.15 -5.94 3.74
C ALA A 107 -3.72 -6.85 2.64
N ALA A 108 -2.87 -7.71 2.06
CA ALA A 108 -3.28 -8.63 1.01
C ALA A 108 -4.32 -9.66 1.46
N LEU A 109 -4.20 -10.21 2.68
CA LEU A 109 -5.16 -11.19 3.23
C LEU A 109 -6.55 -10.57 3.42
N PHE A 110 -6.63 -9.39 4.01
CA PHE A 110 -7.90 -8.69 4.20
C PHE A 110 -8.50 -8.19 2.87
N GLY A 111 -7.66 -7.79 1.91
CA GLY A 111 -8.08 -7.49 0.54
C GLY A 111 -8.68 -8.72 -0.16
N ALA A 112 -8.02 -9.87 -0.08
CA ALA A 112 -8.52 -11.12 -0.64
C ALA A 112 -9.84 -11.55 0.01
N TRP A 113 -9.97 -11.42 1.33
CA TRP A 113 -11.23 -11.66 2.03
C TRP A 113 -12.34 -10.74 1.49
N GLN A 114 -12.09 -9.44 1.38
CA GLN A 114 -13.08 -8.50 0.85
C GLN A 114 -13.57 -8.85 -0.56
N LEU A 115 -12.75 -9.47 -1.40
CA LEU A 115 -13.15 -9.86 -2.76
C LEU A 115 -14.02 -11.12 -2.83
N VAL A 116 -14.08 -11.91 -1.75
CA VAL A 116 -14.82 -13.18 -1.69
C VAL A 116 -16.21 -13.00 -1.05
N ILE A 117 -16.43 -11.92 -0.30
CA ILE A 117 -17.70 -11.61 0.37
C ILE A 117 -18.48 -10.52 -0.36
#